data_AF-A0A3D5IDK1-F1
#
_entry.id   AF-A0A3D5IDK1-F1
#
_cell.length_a   1.000
_cell.length_b   1.000
_cell.length_c   1.000
_cell.angle_alpha   90.00
_cell.angle_beta   90.00
_cell.angle_gamma   90.00
#
_symmetry.space_group_name_H-M   'P 1'
#
loop_
_entity.id
_entity.type
_entity.pdbx_description
1 polymer ?
#
loop_
_entity_poly.entity_id
_entity_poly.type
_entity_poly.pdbx_seq_one_letter_code
_entity_poly.pdbx_strand_id
1 'polypeptide(L)'
;MKKHPEQNEQFEAQLRNLPDTVNQSLAGLTAGTELNNRIQMAVRDSRASRQKKSFPVRRFVSVAGVCAAAVALFVGLSPLLSSPANAPLIQSSPLGDKPTATERTLRADLTGSDVSIGQKQSVPSYRNLWSSSSDSSTFPLIGVNGSYYRMMTSPRSVSSSLLGASLGTIAEYTTEPSLSGTNVMLSNKAAVGTEVYGISGMSSTFVAAEVDGQMRLFQRVSFNGNALKGSETLADVMQLSGHVASIELSGVGTITDTSVCADLISLLLNDATYESSGSLSAKQSLLIELDNGLVYQFTVKNDKIASCGTWSCPEFFEAFEAACE
;
A
#
# COMPACT_ATOMS: atom_id res chain seq x y z
N MET A 1 7.21 -42.81 59.85
CA MET A 1 8.01 -42.09 58.84
C MET A 1 7.51 -40.65 58.78
N LYS A 2 8.32 -39.71 59.29
CA LYS A 2 8.05 -38.26 59.25
C LYS A 2 8.18 -37.79 57.79
N LYS A 3 7.09 -37.38 57.15
CA LYS A 3 7.13 -36.65 55.87
C LYS A 3 6.95 -35.16 56.17
N HIS A 4 7.89 -34.37 55.66
CA HIS A 4 8.16 -32.99 56.01
C HIS A 4 6.97 -32.06 55.72
N PRO A 5 6.33 -31.45 56.74
CA PRO A 5 5.27 -30.45 56.54
C PRO A 5 5.78 -29.17 55.87
N GLU A 6 7.08 -28.86 56.03
CA GLU A 6 7.72 -27.64 55.51
C GLU A 6 7.81 -27.60 53.97
N GLN A 7 7.88 -28.76 53.29
CA GLN A 7 7.89 -28.79 51.82
C GLN A 7 6.52 -28.47 51.21
N ASN A 8 5.43 -28.85 51.89
CA ASN A 8 4.08 -28.52 51.42
C ASN A 8 3.76 -27.04 51.61
N GLU A 9 4.21 -26.42 52.70
CA GLU A 9 4.02 -24.98 52.91
C GLU A 9 4.84 -24.14 51.92
N GLN A 10 6.06 -24.55 51.59
CA GLN A 10 6.86 -23.88 50.55
C GLN A 10 6.27 -24.05 49.15
N PHE A 11 5.67 -25.21 48.86
CA PHE A 11 5.01 -25.46 47.57
C PHE A 11 3.71 -24.67 47.43
N GLU A 12 2.91 -24.55 48.49
CA GLU A 12 1.71 -23.70 48.51
C GLU A 12 2.05 -22.20 48.46
N ALA A 13 3.15 -21.78 49.11
CA ALA A 13 3.65 -20.40 49.01
C ALA A 13 4.15 -20.07 47.59
N GLN A 14 4.80 -21.03 46.91
CA GLN A 14 5.18 -20.89 45.50
C GLN A 14 3.94 -20.80 44.59
N LEU A 15 2.91 -21.64 44.81
CA LEU A 15 1.65 -21.59 44.06
C LEU A 15 0.87 -20.28 44.26
N ARG A 16 0.93 -19.68 45.46
CA ARG A 16 0.32 -18.37 45.74
C ARG A 16 1.06 -17.20 45.09
N ASN A 17 2.38 -17.31 44.94
CA ASN A 17 3.21 -16.28 44.31
C ASN A 17 3.33 -16.44 42.79
N LEU A 18 2.82 -17.52 42.19
CA LEU A 18 2.84 -17.71 40.73
C LEU A 18 2.18 -16.54 39.97
N PRO A 19 1.02 -15.99 40.36
CA PRO A 19 0.40 -14.87 39.65
C PRO A 19 1.27 -13.60 39.69
N ASP A 20 1.89 -13.30 40.84
CA ASP A 20 2.75 -12.13 40.99
C ASP A 20 4.08 -12.30 40.26
N THR A 21 4.63 -13.52 40.24
CA THR A 21 5.84 -13.85 39.47
C THR A 21 5.57 -13.86 37.97
N VAL A 22 4.37 -14.27 37.55
CA VAL A 22 3.90 -14.16 36.16
C VAL A 22 3.72 -12.68 35.80
N ASN A 23 3.12 -11.86 36.66
CA ASN A 23 2.97 -10.41 36.43
C ASN A 23 4.31 -9.65 36.42
N GLN A 24 5.30 -10.07 37.21
CA GLN A 24 6.65 -9.50 37.21
C GLN A 24 7.52 -9.99 36.05
N SER A 25 7.35 -11.25 35.59
CA SER A 25 8.07 -11.77 34.42
C SER A 25 7.44 -11.35 33.09
N LEU A 26 6.13 -11.07 33.06
CA LEU A 26 5.43 -10.48 31.92
C LEU A 26 5.43 -8.95 31.91
N ALA A 27 6.12 -8.27 32.84
CA ALA A 27 6.22 -6.81 33.00
C ALA A 27 5.90 -6.01 31.72
N GLY A 28 4.61 -5.77 31.47
CA GLY A 28 4.14 -4.94 30.36
C GLY A 28 4.40 -5.48 28.93
N LEU A 29 4.73 -6.76 28.72
CA LEU A 29 4.73 -7.40 27.39
C LEU A 29 3.28 -7.60 26.92
N THR A 30 2.59 -6.49 26.72
CA THR A 30 1.43 -6.44 25.85
C THR A 30 2.00 -6.79 24.48
N ALA A 31 1.53 -7.87 23.84
CA ALA A 31 1.94 -8.19 22.48
C ALA A 31 1.81 -6.91 21.66
N GLY A 32 2.93 -6.37 21.17
CA GLY A 32 2.93 -5.12 20.40
C GLY A 32 1.86 -5.20 19.34
N THR A 33 1.21 -4.09 19.01
CA THR A 33 0.09 -4.05 18.03
C THR A 33 0.41 -4.84 16.77
N GLU A 34 1.66 -4.82 16.32
CA GLU A 34 2.17 -5.68 15.24
C GLU A 34 2.04 -7.19 15.50
N LEU A 35 2.56 -7.69 16.63
CA LEU A 35 2.46 -9.10 17.00
C LEU A 35 1.01 -9.52 17.19
N ASN A 36 0.19 -8.67 17.81
CA ASN A 36 -1.23 -8.94 17.98
C ASN A 36 -1.94 -9.06 16.63
N ASN A 37 -1.68 -8.14 15.69
CA ASN A 37 -2.25 -8.20 14.35
C ASN A 37 -1.81 -9.48 13.62
N ARG A 38 -0.50 -9.81 13.65
CA ARG A 38 0.04 -11.05 13.06
C ARG A 38 -0.63 -12.31 13.65
N ILE A 39 -0.80 -12.38 14.97
CA ILE A 39 -1.49 -13.50 15.63
C ILE A 39 -2.95 -13.58 15.17
N GLN A 40 -3.66 -12.45 15.10
CA GLN A 40 -5.06 -12.43 14.69
C GLN A 40 -5.25 -12.86 13.22
N MET A 41 -4.34 -12.45 12.33
CA MET A 41 -4.34 -12.91 10.94
C MET A 41 -4.03 -14.41 10.85
N ALA A 42 -2.97 -14.89 11.53
CA ALA A 42 -2.63 -16.32 11.53
C ALA A 42 -3.77 -17.20 12.08
N VAL A 43 -4.51 -16.73 13.09
CA VAL A 43 -5.71 -17.41 13.63
C VAL A 43 -6.84 -17.44 12.59
N ARG A 44 -7.04 -16.37 11.83
CA ARG A 44 -8.02 -16.34 10.72
C ARG A 44 -7.64 -17.29 9.59
N ASP A 45 -6.40 -17.28 9.14
CA ASP A 45 -5.93 -18.17 8.06
C ASP A 45 -6.07 -19.65 8.46
N SER A 46 -5.80 -19.95 9.73
CA SER A 46 -6.03 -21.28 10.31
C SER A 46 -7.52 -21.70 10.35
N ARG A 47 -8.44 -20.73 10.47
CA ARG A 47 -9.89 -20.97 10.43
C ARG A 47 -10.41 -21.07 9.00
N ALA A 48 -9.94 -20.21 8.11
CA ALA A 48 -10.31 -20.20 6.69
C ALA A 48 -9.80 -21.46 5.97
N SER A 49 -8.58 -21.92 6.27
CA SER A 49 -8.05 -23.19 5.75
C SER A 49 -8.86 -24.41 6.20
N ARG A 50 -9.42 -24.39 7.42
CA ARG A 50 -10.39 -25.42 7.88
C ARG A 50 -11.74 -25.34 7.17
N GLN A 51 -12.08 -24.21 6.55
CA GLN A 51 -13.34 -23.98 5.85
C GLN A 51 -13.25 -24.05 4.32
N LYS A 52 -12.05 -24.24 3.72
CA LYS A 52 -11.93 -24.46 2.27
C LYS A 52 -12.58 -25.78 1.88
N LYS A 53 -13.88 -25.74 1.54
CA LYS A 53 -14.55 -26.76 0.74
C LYS A 53 -13.81 -26.86 -0.59
N SER A 54 -13.30 -28.06 -0.86
CA SER A 54 -12.70 -28.51 -2.12
C SER A 54 -13.44 -27.95 -3.34
N PHE A 55 -12.76 -27.13 -4.13
CA PHE A 55 -13.14 -26.85 -5.51
C PHE A 55 -12.66 -28.01 -6.39
N PRO A 56 -13.47 -28.51 -7.35
CA PRO A 56 -13.09 -29.64 -8.17
C PRO A 56 -12.08 -29.20 -9.22
N VAL A 57 -10.80 -29.51 -8.99
CA VAL A 57 -9.76 -29.43 -10.02
C VAL A 57 -10.03 -30.54 -11.05
N ARG A 58 -10.44 -30.15 -12.26
CA ARG A 58 -10.52 -31.06 -13.40
C ARG A 58 -9.10 -31.53 -13.73
N ARG A 59 -8.91 -32.85 -13.60
CA ARG A 59 -7.69 -33.59 -13.88
C ARG A 59 -7.29 -33.44 -15.35
N PHE A 60 -6.09 -32.94 -15.61
CA PHE A 60 -5.32 -33.31 -16.80
C PHE A 60 -4.21 -34.27 -16.37
N VAL A 61 -4.23 -35.47 -16.93
CA VAL A 61 -3.30 -36.56 -16.63
C VAL A 61 -2.10 -36.48 -17.58
N SER A 62 -0.93 -36.41 -16.94
CA SER A 62 0.43 -36.86 -17.31
C SER A 62 0.86 -37.01 -18.78
N VAL A 63 2.06 -36.51 -19.08
CA VAL A 63 3.13 -37.33 -19.69
C VAL A 63 4.47 -36.98 -19.00
N ALA A 64 5.16 -38.04 -18.56
CA ALA A 64 6.49 -38.04 -17.97
C ALA A 64 7.60 -37.84 -19.01
N GLY A 65 8.78 -37.39 -18.59
CA GLY A 65 9.98 -37.48 -19.43
C GLY A 65 11.18 -36.71 -18.88
N VAL A 66 12.08 -37.43 -18.21
CA VAL A 66 13.38 -36.98 -17.68
C VAL A 66 14.42 -36.84 -18.81
N CYS A 67 15.48 -36.06 -18.54
CA CYS A 67 16.76 -35.87 -19.27
C CYS A 67 16.80 -34.64 -20.19
N ALA A 68 17.85 -33.80 -20.24
CA ALA A 68 19.25 -34.07 -20.01
C ALA A 68 20.05 -32.82 -19.58
N ALA A 69 21.19 -33.09 -18.95
CA ALA A 69 22.22 -32.15 -18.52
C ALA A 69 22.80 -31.33 -19.68
N ALA A 70 22.99 -30.03 -19.44
CA ALA A 70 23.77 -29.15 -20.30
C ALA A 70 25.22 -29.06 -19.77
N VAL A 71 26.17 -29.58 -20.55
CA VAL A 71 27.60 -29.25 -20.42
C VAL A 71 28.16 -28.92 -21.80
N ALA A 72 28.49 -27.63 -21.94
CA ALA A 72 29.55 -26.99 -22.73
C ALA A 72 29.93 -27.52 -24.12
N LEU A 73 29.90 -26.62 -25.11
CA LEU A 73 31.04 -26.44 -26.01
C LEU A 73 31.09 -25.02 -26.58
N PHE A 74 32.12 -24.29 -26.16
CA PHE A 74 32.65 -23.08 -26.78
C PHE A 74 33.37 -23.44 -28.08
N VAL A 75 32.95 -22.87 -29.22
CA VAL A 75 33.77 -22.50 -30.39
C VAL A 75 32.97 -21.38 -31.07
N GLY A 76 33.34 -20.10 -31.00
CA GLY A 76 34.49 -19.50 -31.66
C GLY A 76 34.08 -19.04 -33.06
N LEU A 77 33.87 -17.73 -33.25
CA LEU A 77 34.33 -16.94 -34.43
C LEU A 77 33.86 -15.48 -34.29
N SER A 78 34.79 -14.59 -33.95
CA SER A 78 34.72 -13.18 -34.34
C SER A 78 35.08 -13.06 -35.82
N PRO A 79 34.58 -12.03 -36.51
CA PRO A 79 35.52 -11.14 -37.16
C PRO A 79 35.29 -9.67 -36.82
N LEU A 80 36.40 -8.96 -36.89
CA LEU A 80 36.64 -7.56 -36.62
C LEU A 80 36.06 -6.62 -37.70
N LEU A 81 35.92 -5.36 -37.26
CA LEU A 81 35.97 -4.07 -38.00
C LEU A 81 34.78 -3.68 -38.89
N SER A 82 34.11 -2.61 -38.49
CA SER A 82 34.15 -1.32 -39.20
C SER A 82 33.45 -0.22 -38.38
N SER A 83 34.21 0.77 -37.90
CA SER A 83 33.67 2.11 -37.63
C SER A 83 33.79 2.95 -38.90
N PRO A 84 32.86 3.88 -39.11
CA PRO A 84 33.32 5.26 -39.14
C PRO A 84 32.47 6.18 -38.25
N ALA A 85 33.15 7.23 -37.82
CA ALA A 85 32.64 8.39 -37.11
C ALA A 85 31.39 8.98 -37.78
N ASN A 86 30.43 9.40 -36.95
CA ASN A 86 29.80 10.73 -37.01
C ASN A 86 28.87 10.88 -35.81
N ALA A 87 29.34 11.63 -34.82
CA ALA A 87 28.51 12.19 -33.76
C ALA A 87 27.62 13.29 -34.36
N PRO A 88 26.30 13.31 -34.11
CA PRO A 88 25.50 14.50 -34.33
C PRO A 88 25.79 15.50 -33.21
N LEU A 89 26.21 16.70 -33.60
CA LEU A 89 26.39 17.85 -32.72
C LEU A 89 25.10 18.13 -31.93
N ILE A 90 25.26 18.33 -30.62
CA ILE A 90 24.26 18.99 -29.78
C ILE A 90 24.16 20.45 -30.24
N GLN A 91 23.04 20.82 -30.84
CA GLN A 91 22.74 22.20 -31.22
C GLN A 91 21.97 22.85 -30.07
N SER A 92 22.67 23.65 -29.26
CA SER A 92 22.09 24.56 -28.28
C SER A 92 21.71 25.88 -28.96
N SER A 93 20.54 26.42 -28.63
CA SER A 93 20.05 27.75 -29.01
C SER A 93 18.82 28.12 -28.14
N PRO A 94 18.52 29.41 -27.90
CA PRO A 94 18.71 30.01 -26.60
C PRO A 94 17.42 30.32 -25.82
N LEU A 95 17.65 30.74 -24.57
CA LEU A 95 16.73 31.20 -23.55
C LEU A 95 16.09 32.56 -23.89
N GLY A 96 14.75 32.65 -23.78
CA GLY A 96 13.99 33.90 -23.57
C GLY A 96 12.92 34.21 -24.61
N ASP A 97 11.64 34.01 -24.29
CA ASP A 97 10.74 35.13 -23.93
C ASP A 97 9.39 34.61 -23.39
N LYS A 98 8.79 35.34 -22.45
CA LYS A 98 7.46 35.03 -21.87
C LYS A 98 6.36 35.23 -22.91
N PRO A 99 5.25 34.47 -22.79
CA PRO A 99 3.99 35.16 -22.56
C PRO A 99 3.16 34.56 -21.42
N THR A 100 2.43 35.47 -20.79
CA THR A 100 1.45 35.29 -19.72
C THR A 100 0.16 34.64 -20.22
N ALA A 101 -0.45 33.86 -19.32
CA ALA A 101 -1.84 33.39 -19.27
C ALA A 101 -2.30 32.36 -20.33
N THR A 102 -2.61 31.14 -19.88
CA THR A 102 -3.98 30.70 -19.54
C THR A 102 -3.95 29.20 -19.23
N GLU A 103 -4.77 28.81 -18.27
CA GLU A 103 -5.01 27.47 -17.73
C GLU A 103 -4.91 26.33 -18.75
N ARG A 104 -4.11 25.30 -18.44
CA ARG A 104 -4.14 24.00 -19.12
C ARG A 104 -4.54 22.92 -18.13
N THR A 105 -5.83 22.64 -18.10
CA THR A 105 -6.40 21.34 -17.72
C THR A 105 -5.81 20.30 -18.66
N LEU A 106 -4.97 19.39 -18.16
CA LEU A 106 -4.50 18.24 -18.94
C LEU A 106 -5.67 17.26 -19.08
N ARG A 107 -6.48 17.46 -20.12
CA ARG A 107 -7.37 16.42 -20.65
C ARG A 107 -6.55 15.56 -21.60
N ALA A 108 -6.53 14.26 -21.34
CA ALA A 108 -6.16 13.25 -22.32
C ALA A 108 -7.23 13.25 -23.41
N ASP A 109 -6.88 13.75 -24.60
CA ASP A 109 -7.68 13.58 -25.81
C ASP A 109 -6.73 13.14 -26.93
N LEU A 110 -6.74 11.83 -27.20
CA LEU A 110 -6.06 11.23 -28.33
C LEU A 110 -6.99 11.38 -29.54
N THR A 111 -6.87 12.48 -30.27
CA THR A 111 -7.41 12.56 -31.62
C THR A 111 -6.33 12.12 -32.61
N GLY A 112 -6.70 11.15 -33.44
CA GLY A 112 -5.79 10.35 -34.24
C GLY A 112 -5.11 11.08 -35.39
N SER A 113 -4.28 10.28 -36.06
CA SER A 113 -3.43 10.55 -37.23
C SER A 113 -2.07 11.20 -36.96
N ASP A 114 -1.18 10.44 -36.30
CA ASP A 114 0.20 10.26 -36.77
C ASP A 114 0.75 8.93 -36.21
N VAL A 115 0.80 7.91 -37.07
CA VAL A 115 1.36 6.60 -36.74
C VAL A 115 2.88 6.69 -36.88
N SER A 116 3.56 6.96 -35.77
CA SER A 116 4.97 6.60 -35.62
C SER A 116 5.07 5.18 -35.06
N ILE A 117 5.28 4.20 -35.95
CA ILE A 117 5.71 2.85 -35.57
C ILE A 117 7.11 2.98 -34.97
N GLY A 118 7.21 2.92 -33.64
CA GLY A 118 8.51 2.96 -32.95
C GLY A 118 8.56 3.40 -31.50
N GLN A 119 7.43 3.67 -30.82
CA GLN A 119 7.48 3.92 -29.37
C GLN A 119 6.98 2.70 -28.59
N LYS A 120 7.95 1.91 -28.10
CA LYS A 120 7.77 1.09 -26.91
C LYS A 120 7.10 2.00 -25.87
N GLN A 121 5.93 1.60 -25.33
CA GLN A 121 5.27 2.38 -24.27
C GLN A 121 6.31 2.81 -23.25
N SER A 122 6.42 4.12 -23.01
CA SER A 122 7.40 4.64 -22.07
C SER A 122 7.09 4.05 -20.70
N VAL A 123 8.02 3.26 -20.18
CA VAL A 123 7.89 2.67 -18.85
C VAL A 123 7.65 3.78 -17.83
N PRO A 124 6.59 3.69 -17.00
CA PRO A 124 6.23 4.78 -16.09
C PRO A 124 7.34 5.05 -15.07
N SER A 125 7.70 6.31 -14.87
CA SER A 125 8.64 6.70 -13.82
C SER A 125 7.95 6.79 -12.46
N TYR A 126 8.70 6.63 -11.38
CA TYR A 126 8.20 6.83 -10.02
C TYR A 126 7.48 8.18 -9.85
N ARG A 127 6.32 8.16 -9.20
CA ARG A 127 5.56 9.36 -8.81
C ARG A 127 5.11 9.21 -7.36
N ASN A 128 5.15 10.31 -6.61
CA ASN A 128 4.59 10.38 -5.27
C ASN A 128 3.40 11.33 -5.25
N LEU A 129 2.23 10.78 -4.96
CA LEU A 129 0.97 11.46 -4.83
C LEU A 129 0.67 11.90 -3.38
N TRP A 130 1.43 11.45 -2.38
CA TRP A 130 1.26 11.95 -1.02
C TRP A 130 1.89 13.33 -0.86
N SER A 131 1.16 14.23 -0.20
CA SER A 131 1.63 15.58 0.11
C SER A 131 2.89 15.51 0.97
N SER A 132 3.88 16.32 0.60
CA SER A 132 5.10 16.51 1.37
C SER A 132 4.83 17.35 2.61
N SER A 133 5.74 17.26 3.56
CA SER A 133 5.77 18.17 4.70
C SER A 133 6.38 19.50 4.25
N SER A 134 5.57 20.53 4.00
CA SER A 134 6.09 21.85 3.62
C SER A 134 6.59 22.66 4.82
N ASP A 135 5.92 22.52 5.98
CA ASP A 135 6.05 23.49 7.09
C ASP A 135 6.28 22.84 8.47
N SER A 136 6.24 21.51 8.57
CA SER A 136 6.49 20.76 9.81
C SER A 136 7.36 19.54 9.53
N SER A 137 7.89 18.85 10.54
CA SER A 137 8.57 17.55 10.34
C SER A 137 7.59 16.41 10.02
N THR A 138 6.28 16.68 10.05
CA THR A 138 5.23 15.67 10.02
C THR A 138 4.29 15.89 8.84
N PHE A 139 4.12 14.86 8.01
CA PHE A 139 3.24 14.94 6.83
C PHE A 139 1.81 15.36 7.19
N PRO A 140 1.06 16.01 6.28
CA PRO A 140 -0.33 16.38 6.53
C PRO A 140 -1.20 15.14 6.74
N LEU A 141 -1.80 15.02 7.92
CA LEU A 141 -2.45 13.82 8.43
C LEU A 141 -3.79 14.16 9.10
N ILE A 142 -4.70 13.18 9.05
CA ILE A 142 -5.89 13.10 9.89
C ILE A 142 -5.88 11.75 10.60
N GLY A 143 -6.08 11.75 11.91
CA GLY A 143 -6.37 10.57 12.71
C GLY A 143 -7.87 10.41 12.91
N VAL A 144 -8.40 9.23 12.61
CA VAL A 144 -9.81 8.86 12.80
C VAL A 144 -9.86 7.55 13.59
N ASN A 145 -10.19 7.63 14.88
CA ASN A 145 -10.46 6.46 15.74
C ASN A 145 -9.40 5.34 15.66
N GLY A 146 -8.11 5.71 15.69
CA GLY A 146 -6.95 4.80 15.62
C GLY A 146 -6.39 4.57 14.21
N SER A 147 -7.06 5.07 13.18
CA SER A 147 -6.60 4.99 11.79
C SER A 147 -6.02 6.33 11.35
N TYR A 148 -4.98 6.30 10.54
CA TYR A 148 -4.33 7.52 10.06
C TYR A 148 -4.45 7.63 8.55
N TYR A 149 -4.67 8.86 8.08
CA TYR A 149 -4.86 9.17 6.67
C TYR A 149 -3.95 10.33 6.28
N ARG A 150 -3.16 10.16 5.22
CA ARG A 150 -2.23 11.17 4.71
C ARG A 150 -2.81 11.88 3.50
N MET A 151 -2.68 13.20 3.48
CA MET A 151 -3.23 14.04 2.42
C MET A 151 -2.60 13.72 1.07
N MET A 152 -3.43 13.61 0.04
CA MET A 152 -3.03 13.44 -1.35
C MET A 152 -2.83 14.79 -2.04
N THR A 153 -1.94 14.82 -3.03
CA THR A 153 -1.67 15.98 -3.90
C THR A 153 -2.69 16.10 -5.04
N SER A 154 -3.32 14.98 -5.40
CA SER A 154 -4.39 14.89 -6.39
C SER A 154 -5.51 13.98 -5.86
N PRO A 155 -6.80 14.33 -6.09
CA PRO A 155 -7.25 15.58 -6.68
C PRO A 155 -7.03 16.78 -5.73
N ARG A 156 -6.99 18.00 -6.28
CA ARG A 156 -6.89 19.23 -5.46
C ARG A 156 -8.15 19.51 -4.64
N SER A 157 -9.30 19.02 -5.08
CA SER A 157 -10.57 19.10 -4.40
C SER A 157 -11.44 17.90 -4.79
N VAL A 158 -12.07 17.27 -3.82
CA VAL A 158 -12.97 16.12 -4.00
C VAL A 158 -14.38 16.63 -4.27
N SER A 159 -15.03 16.10 -5.30
CA SER A 159 -16.43 16.41 -5.59
C SER A 159 -17.34 15.96 -4.44
N SER A 160 -18.34 16.77 -4.10
CA SER A 160 -19.35 16.41 -3.09
C SER A 160 -20.11 15.12 -3.43
N SER A 161 -20.21 14.77 -4.72
CA SER A 161 -20.81 13.51 -5.18
C SER A 161 -20.06 12.25 -4.76
N LEU A 162 -18.77 12.37 -4.40
CA LEU A 162 -17.95 11.25 -3.92
C LEU A 162 -17.99 11.11 -2.39
N LEU A 163 -18.51 12.12 -1.69
CA LEU A 163 -18.56 12.11 -0.23
C LEU A 163 -19.66 11.14 0.24
N GLY A 164 -19.30 10.29 1.19
CA GLY A 164 -20.20 9.42 1.91
C GLY A 164 -20.61 10.03 3.26
N ALA A 165 -20.84 9.16 4.24
CA ALA A 165 -21.24 9.58 5.57
C ALA A 165 -20.13 10.37 6.29
N SER A 166 -20.57 11.30 7.14
CA SER A 166 -19.70 11.94 8.13
C SER A 166 -19.21 10.88 9.13
N LEU A 167 -17.90 10.87 9.35
CA LEU A 167 -17.25 10.01 10.33
C LEU A 167 -17.14 10.73 11.69
N GLY A 168 -17.21 12.06 11.71
CA GLY A 168 -17.16 12.92 12.88
C GLY A 168 -16.45 14.25 12.59
N THR A 169 -16.09 14.98 13.64
CA THR A 169 -15.41 16.27 13.55
C THR A 169 -14.03 16.22 14.20
N ILE A 170 -13.08 16.99 13.67
CA ILE A 170 -11.75 17.12 14.26
C ILE A 170 -11.88 17.72 15.65
N ALA A 171 -11.49 16.95 16.66
CA ALA A 171 -11.52 17.34 18.07
C ALA A 171 -10.21 18.02 18.50
N GLU A 172 -9.09 17.66 17.89
CA GLU A 172 -7.75 18.14 18.27
C GLU A 172 -6.94 18.57 17.05
N TYR A 173 -6.37 19.78 17.13
CA TYR A 173 -5.31 20.20 16.22
C TYR A 173 -3.97 20.07 16.91
N THR A 174 -3.02 19.36 16.31
CA THR A 174 -1.69 19.11 16.87
C THR A 174 -0.62 19.14 15.80
N THR A 175 0.52 19.75 16.08
CA THR A 175 1.70 19.67 15.19
C THR A 175 2.50 18.38 15.38
N GLU A 176 2.23 17.63 16.46
CA GLU A 176 2.92 16.40 16.84
C GLU A 176 1.93 15.22 16.99
N PRO A 177 1.25 14.77 15.91
CA PRO A 177 0.30 13.66 15.95
C PRO A 177 0.78 12.36 16.59
N SER A 178 2.10 12.13 16.66
CA SER A 178 2.71 10.95 17.27
C SER A 178 2.59 10.91 18.79
N LEU A 179 2.37 12.07 19.44
CA LEU A 179 2.22 12.17 20.90
C LEU A 179 0.76 12.19 21.37
N SER A 180 -0.17 12.39 20.43
CA SER A 180 -1.60 12.43 20.73
C SER A 180 -2.20 11.03 20.95
N GLY A 181 -3.33 10.99 21.63
CA GLY A 181 -4.07 9.74 21.86
C GLY A 181 -4.57 9.13 20.55
N THR A 182 -4.45 7.80 20.41
CA THR A 182 -4.81 7.08 19.18
C THR A 182 -6.32 7.11 18.87
N ASN A 183 -7.18 7.27 19.87
CA ASN A 183 -8.65 7.24 19.70
C ASN A 183 -9.28 8.63 19.49
N VAL A 184 -8.49 9.69 19.36
CA VAL A 184 -8.99 11.06 19.17
C VAL A 184 -9.06 11.38 17.68
N MET A 185 -10.10 12.10 17.25
CA MET A 185 -10.12 12.71 15.92
C MET A 185 -9.17 13.90 15.91
N LEU A 186 -8.02 13.73 15.26
CA LEU A 186 -6.96 14.72 15.26
C LEU A 186 -6.56 15.11 13.84
N SER A 187 -6.00 16.30 13.69
CA SER A 187 -5.30 16.69 12.47
C SER A 187 -4.14 17.62 12.77
N ASN A 188 -3.13 17.63 11.90
CA ASN A 188 -2.10 18.67 11.86
C ASN A 188 -2.27 19.63 10.69
N LYS A 189 -3.43 19.58 10.01
CA LYS A 189 -3.67 20.37 8.80
C LYS A 189 -5.11 20.87 8.64
N ALA A 190 -6.12 20.07 8.97
CA ALA A 190 -7.52 20.52 9.04
C ALA A 190 -7.80 21.16 10.41
N ALA A 191 -8.60 22.23 10.45
CA ALA A 191 -8.89 22.96 11.69
C ALA A 191 -9.82 22.15 12.63
N VAL A 192 -9.78 22.47 13.94
CA VAL A 192 -10.74 21.93 14.91
C VAL A 192 -12.17 22.27 14.50
N GLY A 193 -13.09 21.32 14.67
CA GLY A 193 -14.49 21.43 14.26
C GLY A 193 -14.76 21.09 12.80
N THR A 194 -13.72 20.89 11.98
CA THR A 194 -13.89 20.46 10.58
C THR A 194 -14.52 19.07 10.53
N GLU A 195 -15.54 18.91 9.69
CA GLU A 195 -16.18 17.61 9.47
C GLU A 195 -15.33 16.73 8.54
N VAL A 196 -15.19 15.46 8.91
CA VAL A 196 -14.45 14.44 8.14
C VAL A 196 -15.45 13.46 7.55
N TYR A 197 -15.43 13.31 6.23
CA TYR A 197 -16.30 12.40 5.51
C TYR A 197 -15.51 11.19 5.01
N GLY A 198 -16.12 10.01 5.03
CA GLY A 198 -15.61 8.88 4.26
C GLY A 198 -15.93 9.07 2.77
N ILE A 199 -15.13 8.50 1.88
CA ILE A 199 -15.53 8.40 0.46
C ILE A 199 -16.59 7.29 0.32
N SER A 200 -17.63 7.55 -0.47
CA SER A 200 -18.72 6.59 -0.68
C SER A 200 -18.18 5.27 -1.23
N GLY A 201 -18.56 4.15 -0.59
CA GLY A 201 -18.06 2.81 -0.92
C GLY A 201 -16.65 2.48 -0.42
N MET A 202 -15.89 3.46 0.09
CA MET A 202 -14.46 3.31 0.42
C MET A 202 -14.06 4.06 1.70
N SER A 203 -14.96 4.16 2.68
CA SER A 203 -14.79 4.98 3.88
C SER A 203 -13.65 4.52 4.80
N SER A 204 -13.21 3.27 4.67
CA SER A 204 -12.01 2.76 5.36
C SER A 204 -10.72 3.06 4.62
N THR A 205 -10.78 3.43 3.33
CA THR A 205 -9.62 3.61 2.45
C THR A 205 -9.28 5.08 2.26
N PHE A 206 -10.31 5.91 2.06
CA PHE A 206 -10.17 7.33 1.85
C PHE A 206 -11.13 8.12 2.75
N VAL A 207 -10.61 9.25 3.23
CA VAL A 207 -11.41 10.27 3.88
C VAL A 207 -11.18 11.62 3.21
N ALA A 208 -12.15 12.52 3.35
CA ALA A 208 -12.06 13.88 2.87
C ALA A 208 -12.42 14.86 3.99
N ALA A 209 -11.70 15.97 4.04
CA ALA A 209 -11.94 17.05 4.99
C ALA A 209 -11.61 18.38 4.34
N GLU A 210 -12.24 19.45 4.81
CA GLU A 210 -11.94 20.79 4.34
C GLU A 210 -10.56 21.25 4.84
N VAL A 211 -9.72 21.67 3.91
CA VAL A 211 -8.41 22.28 4.20
C VAL A 211 -8.21 23.42 3.22
N ASP A 212 -7.91 24.60 3.76
CA ASP A 212 -7.64 25.81 2.97
C ASP A 212 -8.79 26.12 1.97
N GLY A 213 -10.04 25.89 2.39
CA GLY A 213 -11.25 26.12 1.60
C GLY A 213 -11.53 25.08 0.50
N GLN A 214 -10.84 23.94 0.50
CA GLN A 214 -11.02 22.86 -0.47
C GLN A 214 -11.23 21.52 0.23
N MET A 215 -12.09 20.66 -0.34
CA MET A 215 -12.29 19.30 0.18
C MET A 215 -11.11 18.43 -0.23
N ARG A 216 -10.12 18.27 0.65
CA ARG A 216 -8.90 17.52 0.34
C ARG A 216 -9.06 16.04 0.62
N LEU A 217 -8.52 15.20 -0.27
CA LEU A 217 -8.48 13.76 -0.12
C LEU A 217 -7.32 13.33 0.79
N PHE A 218 -7.56 12.34 1.64
CA PHE A 218 -6.56 11.67 2.44
C PHE A 218 -6.69 10.16 2.26
N GLN A 219 -5.55 9.49 2.05
CA GLN A 219 -5.47 8.04 1.89
C GLN A 219 -5.02 7.40 3.20
N ARG A 220 -5.60 6.25 3.54
CA ARG A 220 -5.17 5.46 4.69
C ARG A 220 -3.70 5.06 4.59
N VAL A 221 -2.96 5.29 5.68
CA VAL A 221 -1.54 4.97 5.80
C VAL A 221 -1.24 4.44 7.20
N SER A 222 -0.08 3.77 7.35
CA SER A 222 0.46 3.49 8.67
C SER A 222 1.16 4.71 9.23
N PHE A 223 0.96 4.94 10.52
CA PHE A 223 1.61 6.02 11.24
C PHE A 223 1.84 5.60 12.70
N ASN A 224 3.03 5.88 13.20
CA ASN A 224 3.42 5.62 14.59
C ASN A 224 3.12 4.17 15.06
N GLY A 225 3.44 3.18 14.22
CA GLY A 225 3.19 1.76 14.52
C GLY A 225 1.73 1.31 14.39
N ASN A 226 0.81 2.22 14.04
CA ASN A 226 -0.59 1.92 13.80
C ASN A 226 -0.83 1.78 12.29
N ALA A 227 -1.16 0.59 11.84
CA ALA A 227 -1.53 0.30 10.45
C ALA A 227 -2.97 -0.21 10.35
N LEU A 228 -3.30 -1.17 11.22
CA LEU A 228 -4.57 -1.88 11.26
C LEU A 228 -5.22 -1.72 12.63
N LYS A 229 -6.55 -1.71 12.64
CA LYS A 229 -7.39 -1.65 13.81
C LYS A 229 -8.00 -3.02 14.08
N GLY A 230 -7.68 -3.59 15.23
CA GLY A 230 -8.15 -4.93 15.57
C GLY A 230 -7.69 -5.96 14.55
N SER A 231 -8.65 -6.71 13.98
CA SER A 231 -8.36 -7.80 13.04
C SER A 231 -8.59 -7.43 11.57
N GLU A 232 -8.47 -6.16 11.19
CA GLU A 232 -8.59 -5.76 9.78
C GLU A 232 -7.58 -6.50 8.89
N THR A 233 -8.03 -6.85 7.69
CA THR A 233 -7.24 -7.38 6.57
C THR A 233 -6.90 -6.28 5.58
N LEU A 234 -6.08 -6.58 4.56
CA LEU A 234 -5.83 -5.64 3.47
C LEU A 234 -7.16 -5.26 2.77
N ALA A 235 -8.05 -6.20 2.52
CA ALA A 235 -9.37 -5.94 1.92
C ALA A 235 -10.26 -5.02 2.78
N ASP A 236 -10.18 -5.12 4.11
CA ASP A 236 -10.98 -4.27 5.01
C ASP A 236 -10.54 -2.80 4.95
N VAL A 237 -9.24 -2.56 4.76
CA VAL A 237 -8.67 -1.21 4.69
C VAL A 237 -8.58 -0.66 3.26
N MET A 238 -8.49 -1.54 2.27
CA MET A 238 -8.37 -1.25 0.85
C MET A 238 -9.61 -1.77 0.11
N GLN A 239 -10.69 -1.00 0.19
CA GLN A 239 -12.00 -1.32 -0.37
C GLN A 239 -12.07 -1.02 -1.88
N LEU A 240 -11.09 -1.51 -2.65
CA LEU A 240 -10.96 -1.20 -4.08
C LEU A 240 -11.62 -2.24 -5.00
N SER A 241 -12.07 -3.38 -4.46
CA SER A 241 -12.74 -4.43 -5.24
C SER A 241 -13.93 -3.88 -6.03
N GLY A 242 -13.92 -4.08 -7.35
CA GLY A 242 -14.99 -3.63 -8.25
C GLY A 242 -14.89 -2.17 -8.69
N HIS A 243 -13.87 -1.43 -8.26
CA HIS A 243 -13.71 -0.01 -8.56
C HIS A 243 -12.47 0.31 -9.40
N VAL A 244 -11.68 -0.68 -9.81
CA VAL A 244 -10.38 -0.44 -10.43
C VAL A 244 -10.51 -0.26 -11.94
N ALA A 245 -9.97 0.86 -12.43
CA ALA A 245 -9.95 1.22 -13.84
C ALA A 245 -8.59 0.93 -14.50
N SER A 246 -7.49 1.22 -13.81
CA SER A 246 -6.14 0.93 -14.31
C SER A 246 -5.17 0.68 -13.15
N ILE A 247 -4.10 -0.05 -13.44
CA ILE A 247 -3.00 -0.31 -12.50
C ILE A 247 -1.68 0.02 -13.16
N GLU A 248 -0.91 0.91 -12.56
CA GLU A 248 0.41 1.32 -13.02
C GLU A 248 1.47 0.94 -12.00
N LEU A 249 2.46 0.16 -12.43
CA LEU A 249 3.65 -0.13 -11.65
C LEU A 249 4.84 0.58 -12.29
N SER A 250 5.38 1.59 -11.58
CA SER A 250 6.52 2.34 -12.09
C SER A 250 7.71 1.41 -12.34
N GLY A 251 8.41 1.60 -13.45
CA GLY A 251 9.52 0.73 -13.85
C GLY A 251 9.09 -0.56 -14.57
N VAL A 252 7.79 -0.88 -14.60
CA VAL A 252 7.27 -2.11 -15.24
C VAL A 252 6.29 -1.75 -16.36
N GLY A 253 5.12 -1.19 -16.04
CA GLY A 253 4.09 -0.95 -17.05
C GLY A 253 2.76 -0.46 -16.48
N THR A 254 1.78 -0.33 -17.36
CA THR A 254 0.41 0.06 -17.03
C THR A 254 -0.56 -0.93 -17.66
N ILE A 255 -1.47 -1.45 -16.85
CA ILE A 255 -2.56 -2.33 -17.29
C ILE A 255 -3.85 -1.52 -17.26
N THR A 256 -4.58 -1.51 -18.39
CA THR A 256 -5.87 -0.81 -18.54
C THR A 256 -7.02 -1.76 -18.86
N ASP A 257 -6.76 -3.06 -19.02
CA ASP A 257 -7.81 -4.06 -19.12
C ASP A 257 -8.46 -4.23 -17.74
N THR A 258 -9.72 -3.79 -17.62
CA THR A 258 -10.44 -3.76 -16.35
C THR A 258 -10.67 -5.16 -15.78
N SER A 259 -10.77 -6.19 -16.62
CA SER A 259 -10.94 -7.57 -16.15
C SER A 259 -9.64 -8.10 -15.51
N VAL A 260 -8.51 -7.85 -16.17
CA VAL A 260 -7.19 -8.19 -15.64
C VAL A 260 -6.89 -7.40 -14.38
N CYS A 261 -7.24 -6.11 -14.34
CA CYS A 261 -7.08 -5.28 -13.15
C CYS A 261 -7.90 -5.82 -11.97
N ALA A 262 -9.14 -6.26 -12.21
CA ALA A 262 -9.99 -6.83 -11.17
C ALA A 262 -9.42 -8.14 -10.61
N ASP A 263 -8.87 -8.99 -11.47
CA ASP A 263 -8.21 -10.24 -11.06
C ASP A 263 -6.95 -9.97 -10.24
N LEU A 264 -6.09 -9.04 -10.68
CA LEU A 264 -4.86 -8.66 -9.96
C LEU A 264 -5.16 -8.05 -8.59
N ILE A 265 -6.18 -7.21 -8.48
CA ILE A 265 -6.57 -6.61 -7.19
C ILE A 265 -7.20 -7.66 -6.29
N SER A 266 -7.98 -8.58 -6.85
CA SER A 266 -8.52 -9.71 -6.09
C SER A 266 -7.39 -10.60 -5.57
N LEU A 267 -6.38 -10.90 -6.38
CA LEU A 267 -5.18 -11.62 -5.98
C LEU A 267 -4.48 -10.90 -4.81
N LEU A 268 -4.20 -9.61 -4.98
CA LEU A 268 -3.54 -8.82 -3.95
C LEU A 268 -4.32 -8.79 -2.63
N LEU A 269 -5.63 -8.54 -2.69
CA LEU A 269 -6.46 -8.41 -1.48
C LEU A 269 -6.65 -9.73 -0.74
N ASN A 270 -6.59 -10.86 -1.43
CA ASN A 270 -6.80 -12.19 -0.84
C ASN A 270 -5.51 -12.86 -0.37
N ASP A 271 -4.39 -12.67 -1.09
CA ASP A 271 -3.17 -13.44 -0.88
C ASP A 271 -2.03 -12.61 -0.26
N ALA A 272 -2.18 -11.29 -0.14
CA ALA A 272 -1.18 -10.46 0.53
C ALA A 272 -1.06 -10.82 2.03
N THR A 273 0.17 -11.08 2.46
CA THR A 273 0.50 -11.38 3.85
C THR A 273 1.04 -10.14 4.55
N TYR A 274 0.43 -9.76 5.67
CA TYR A 274 0.92 -8.64 6.47
C TYR A 274 2.26 -8.97 7.13
N GLU A 275 3.20 -8.05 7.00
CA GLU A 275 4.48 -8.15 7.69
C GLU A 275 4.54 -7.20 8.87
N SER A 276 4.38 -5.89 8.66
CA SER A 276 4.62 -4.91 9.73
C SER A 276 3.82 -3.64 9.55
N SER A 277 3.76 -2.81 10.59
CA SER A 277 3.21 -1.46 10.48
C SER A 277 4.22 -0.45 9.95
N GLY A 278 5.45 -0.90 9.68
CA GLY A 278 6.53 -0.08 9.15
C GLY A 278 6.26 0.43 7.74
N SER A 279 7.00 1.47 7.36
CA SER A 279 7.01 2.02 6.01
C SER A 279 8.20 1.46 5.21
N LEU A 280 8.04 1.41 3.88
CA LEU A 280 9.12 1.09 2.97
C LEU A 280 9.73 2.40 2.45
N SER A 281 11.06 2.50 2.49
CA SER A 281 11.79 3.48 1.69
C SER A 281 12.13 2.84 0.35
N ALA A 282 11.54 3.36 -0.73
CA ALA A 282 11.70 2.82 -2.06
C ALA A 282 11.53 3.89 -3.14
N LYS A 283 11.97 3.54 -4.35
CA LYS A 283 11.88 4.38 -5.56
C LYS A 283 10.88 3.84 -6.57
N GLN A 284 9.96 3.00 -6.13
CA GLN A 284 8.93 2.40 -6.96
C GLN A 284 7.56 2.64 -6.32
N SER A 285 6.58 2.88 -7.17
CA SER A 285 5.20 3.17 -6.79
C SER A 285 4.26 2.28 -7.60
N LEU A 286 3.24 1.75 -6.94
CA LEU A 286 2.08 1.13 -7.56
C LEU A 286 0.92 2.12 -7.41
N LEU A 287 0.37 2.56 -8.54
CA LEU A 287 -0.76 3.47 -8.61
C LEU A 287 -1.96 2.72 -9.15
N ILE A 288 -3.08 2.80 -8.44
CA ILE A 288 -4.32 2.13 -8.81
C ILE A 288 -5.34 3.24 -9.05
N GLU A 289 -5.70 3.45 -10.31
CA GLU A 289 -6.74 4.41 -10.70
C GLU A 289 -8.12 3.75 -10.55
N LEU A 290 -9.05 4.51 -10.00
CA LEU A 290 -10.40 4.05 -9.74
C LEU A 290 -11.40 4.62 -10.75
N ASP A 291 -12.53 3.94 -10.92
CA ASP A 291 -13.65 4.33 -11.78
C ASP A 291 -14.20 5.74 -11.48
N ASN A 292 -14.01 6.21 -10.25
CA ASN A 292 -14.41 7.53 -9.76
C ASN A 292 -13.32 8.60 -9.93
N GLY A 293 -12.20 8.28 -10.59
CA GLY A 293 -11.08 9.18 -10.89
C GLY A 293 -10.12 9.43 -9.72
N LEU A 294 -10.31 8.76 -8.58
CA LEU A 294 -9.34 8.78 -7.49
C LEU A 294 -8.19 7.80 -7.76
N VAL A 295 -7.04 8.02 -7.12
CA VAL A 295 -5.87 7.15 -7.25
C VAL A 295 -5.41 6.70 -5.88
N TYR A 296 -5.23 5.39 -5.72
CA TYR A 296 -4.60 4.80 -4.55
C TYR A 296 -3.12 4.54 -4.84
N GLN A 297 -2.24 4.96 -3.93
CA GLN A 297 -0.81 4.75 -4.04
C GLN A 297 -0.28 3.77 -2.99
N PHE A 298 0.56 2.84 -3.45
CA PHE A 298 1.52 2.12 -2.61
C PHE A 298 2.95 2.54 -2.94
N THR A 299 3.81 2.52 -1.92
CA THR A 299 5.25 2.37 -2.12
C THR A 299 5.56 0.90 -2.37
N VAL A 300 6.40 0.61 -3.35
CA VAL A 300 6.79 -0.76 -3.72
C VAL A 300 8.28 -0.94 -3.45
N LYS A 301 8.67 -2.06 -2.84
CA LYS A 301 10.08 -2.46 -2.70
C LYS A 301 10.20 -3.97 -2.82
N ASN A 302 10.87 -4.45 -3.87
CA ASN A 302 10.86 -5.87 -4.23
C ASN A 302 9.39 -6.33 -4.34
N ASP A 303 9.07 -7.50 -3.79
CA ASP A 303 7.72 -8.09 -3.83
C ASP A 303 6.80 -7.61 -2.70
N LYS A 304 7.00 -6.38 -2.24
CA LYS A 304 6.29 -5.81 -1.09
C LYS A 304 5.70 -4.46 -1.41
N ILE A 305 4.51 -4.22 -0.87
CA ILE A 305 3.81 -2.95 -0.94
C ILE A 305 3.65 -2.34 0.45
N ALA A 306 3.64 -1.01 0.51
CA ALA A 306 3.38 -0.29 1.75
C ALA A 306 2.52 0.96 1.55
N SER A 307 1.47 1.04 2.35
CA SER A 307 0.65 2.24 2.58
C SER A 307 0.13 2.18 4.03
N CYS A 308 -0.85 1.32 4.31
CA CYS A 308 -1.40 0.98 5.62
C CYS A 308 -0.71 -0.27 6.18
N GLY A 309 0.60 -0.13 6.43
CA GLY A 309 1.50 -1.23 6.78
C GLY A 309 2.17 -1.82 5.54
N THR A 310 3.10 -2.74 5.80
CA THR A 310 3.86 -3.47 4.79
C THR A 310 3.25 -4.85 4.57
N TRP A 311 3.01 -5.19 3.32
CA TRP A 311 2.41 -6.43 2.88
C TRP A 311 3.30 -7.08 1.82
N SER A 312 3.44 -8.40 1.87
CA SER A 312 4.17 -9.20 0.89
C SER A 312 3.16 -9.93 -0.01
N CYS A 313 3.35 -9.85 -1.33
CA CYS A 313 2.53 -10.59 -2.30
C CYS A 313 3.32 -10.84 -3.60
N PRO A 314 4.28 -11.78 -3.61
CA PRO A 314 5.05 -12.10 -4.81
C PRO A 314 4.21 -12.48 -6.02
N GLU A 315 3.12 -13.23 -5.79
CA GLU A 315 2.22 -13.71 -6.83
C GLU A 315 1.58 -12.55 -7.61
N PHE A 316 1.29 -11.43 -6.93
CA PHE A 316 0.79 -10.22 -7.58
C PHE A 316 1.80 -9.63 -8.56
N PHE A 317 3.08 -9.55 -8.18
CA PHE A 317 4.11 -8.97 -9.03
C PHE A 317 4.41 -9.86 -10.24
N GLU A 318 4.49 -11.17 -10.04
CA GLU A 318 4.62 -12.14 -11.14
C GLU A 318 3.45 -12.05 -12.12
N ALA A 319 2.22 -12.00 -11.61
CA ALA A 319 1.02 -11.87 -12.44
C ALA A 319 0.94 -10.51 -13.16
N PHE A 320 1.39 -9.43 -12.51
CA PHE A 320 1.42 -8.09 -13.11
C PHE A 320 2.43 -8.01 -14.26
N GLU A 321 3.63 -8.53 -14.06
CA GLU A 321 4.67 -8.58 -15.10
C GLU A 321 4.20 -9.41 -16.31
N ALA A 322 3.63 -10.59 -16.07
CA ALA A 322 3.08 -11.44 -17.12
C ALA A 322 1.93 -10.77 -17.91
N ALA A 323 1.15 -9.90 -17.27
CA ALA A 323 0.08 -9.15 -17.92
C ALA A 323 0.59 -7.92 -18.70
N CYS A 324 1.85 -7.51 -18.52
CA CYS A 324 2.48 -6.42 -19.26
C CYS A 324 3.26 -6.91 -20.50
N GLU A 325 3.48 -8.22 -20.64
CA GLU A 325 4.13 -8.85 -21.80
C GLU A 325 3.16 -9.06 -22.98
#